data_AF-A0A4S1H670-F1
#
_entry.id   AF-A0A4S1H670-F1
#
_cell.length_a   1.000
_cell.length_b   1.000
_cell.length_c   1.000
_cell.angle_alpha   90.00
_cell.angle_beta   90.00
_cell.angle_gamma   90.00
#
_symmetry.space_group_name_H-M   'P 1'
#
loop_
_entity.id
_entity.type
_entity.pdbx_description
1 polymer ?
#
loop_
_entity_poly.entity_id
_entity_poly.type
_entity_poly.pdbx_seq_one_letter_code
_entity_poly.pdbx_strand_id
1 'polypeptide(L)'
;MPTASEVRLYLTGLWLLLLGDHNGARYLDLTERGMWRSFYSVLWCLPAMLVSWLWLRAAFLASYPPGTGTGFIFFFRLAMVEAICWIVPLLLIGMLLFAFGAREKFTPLVTTMNWLSLPFSYAYAVLILIAFFLPPLQGLIAILWLALLLSLVFAFSRIVRFFIRDQSLLVSAIVMTLLVPGMLLSEALQRFLGVYPA
;
A
#
# COMPACT_ATOMS: atom_id res chain seq x y z
N MET A 1 3.75 19.92 -1.48
CA MET A 1 3.16 18.77 -2.19
C MET A 1 3.89 18.53 -3.50
N PRO A 2 4.24 17.28 -3.87
CA PRO A 2 4.81 16.95 -5.17
C PRO A 2 3.84 17.24 -6.32
N THR A 3 4.35 17.78 -7.42
CA THR A 3 3.62 18.03 -8.67
C THR A 3 3.39 16.72 -9.44
N ALA A 4 2.43 16.71 -10.36
CA ALA A 4 2.18 15.53 -11.22
C ALA A 4 3.43 15.11 -12.02
N SER A 5 4.22 16.09 -12.47
CA SER A 5 5.50 15.84 -13.17
C SER A 5 6.54 15.14 -12.29
N GLU A 6 6.65 15.55 -11.01
CA GLU A 6 7.52 14.88 -10.03
C GLU A 6 7.02 13.47 -9.69
N VAL A 7 5.70 13.29 -9.53
CA VAL A 7 5.12 11.95 -9.29
C VAL A 7 5.43 11.02 -10.47
N ARG A 8 5.27 11.50 -11.71
CA ARG A 8 5.64 10.74 -12.90
C ARG A 8 7.11 10.33 -12.88
N LEU A 9 7.99 11.24 -12.48
CA LEU A 9 9.43 10.96 -12.31
C LEU A 9 9.65 9.82 -11.31
N TYR A 10 9.01 9.88 -10.15
CA TYR A 10 9.10 8.83 -9.13
C TYR A 10 8.60 7.47 -9.64
N LEU A 11 7.48 7.45 -10.35
CA LEU A 11 6.94 6.22 -10.94
C LEU A 11 7.88 5.65 -12.02
N THR A 12 8.51 6.50 -12.83
CA THR A 12 9.55 6.07 -13.77
C THR A 12 10.75 5.47 -13.03
N GLY A 13 11.21 6.10 -11.95
CA GLY A 13 12.29 5.58 -11.11
C GLY A 13 11.97 4.20 -10.54
N LEU A 14 10.78 4.04 -9.97
CA LEU A 14 10.31 2.75 -9.45
C LEU A 14 10.24 1.69 -10.55
N TRP A 15 9.69 2.02 -11.72
CA TRP A 15 9.63 1.10 -12.85
C TRP A 15 11.02 0.60 -13.28
N LEU A 16 12.00 1.50 -13.39
CA LEU A 16 13.38 1.16 -13.70
C LEU A 16 14.00 0.25 -12.62
N LEU A 17 13.79 0.56 -11.34
CA LEU A 17 14.25 -0.30 -10.23
C LEU A 17 13.64 -1.71 -10.29
N LEU A 18 12.35 -1.82 -10.66
CA LEU A 18 11.67 -3.10 -10.84
C LEU A 18 12.26 -3.91 -12.00
N LEU A 19 12.62 -3.25 -13.10
CA LEU A 19 13.35 -3.87 -14.21
C LEU A 19 14.81 -4.21 -13.88
N GLY A 20 15.31 -3.81 -12.70
CA GLY A 20 16.68 -4.04 -12.27
C GLY A 20 17.68 -2.98 -12.77
N ASP A 21 17.22 -1.91 -13.41
CA ASP A 21 18.05 -0.77 -13.77
C ASP A 21 18.30 0.11 -12.53
N HIS A 22 19.57 0.15 -12.14
CA HIS A 22 20.06 0.88 -10.98
C HIS A 22 19.94 2.39 -11.14
N ASN A 23 19.84 2.89 -12.38
CA ASN A 23 19.64 4.30 -12.65
C ASN A 23 18.26 4.79 -12.19
N GLY A 24 17.30 3.88 -11.95
CA GLY A 24 15.99 4.21 -11.39
C GLY A 24 16.06 5.01 -10.09
N ALA A 25 17.07 4.76 -9.25
CA ALA A 25 17.27 5.49 -8.00
C ALA A 25 17.53 7.00 -8.21
N ARG A 26 18.07 7.42 -9.36
CA ARG A 26 18.35 8.83 -9.68
C ARG A 26 17.09 9.66 -9.87
N TYR A 27 15.97 9.01 -10.18
CA TYR A 27 14.68 9.65 -10.35
C TYR A 27 13.92 9.80 -9.03
N LEU A 28 14.44 9.26 -7.92
CA LEU A 28 13.80 9.28 -6.62
C LEU A 28 14.54 10.25 -5.69
N ASP A 29 13.78 11.07 -4.96
CA ASP A 29 14.35 11.91 -3.90
C ASP A 29 14.54 11.04 -2.64
N LEU A 30 15.71 10.42 -2.50
CA LEU A 30 16.03 9.50 -1.39
C LEU A 30 16.58 10.24 -0.15
N THR A 31 16.46 11.56 -0.09
CA THR A 31 16.85 12.37 1.07
C THR A 31 15.78 12.33 2.17
N GLU A 32 16.11 12.81 3.37
CA GLU A 32 15.11 12.97 4.44
C GLU A 32 13.93 13.86 4.02
N ARG A 33 14.22 14.92 3.24
CA ARG A 33 13.18 15.77 2.65
C ARG A 33 12.28 14.96 1.71
N GLY A 34 12.88 14.12 0.87
CA GLY A 34 12.16 13.23 -0.04
C GLY A 34 11.27 12.23 0.68
N MET A 35 11.76 11.66 1.78
CA MET A 35 10.96 10.79 2.66
C MET A 35 9.73 11.51 3.21
N TRP A 36 9.88 12.69 3.79
CA TRP A 36 8.72 13.47 4.27
C TRP A 36 7.76 13.82 3.13
N ARG A 37 8.27 14.12 1.94
CA ARG A 37 7.44 14.37 0.76
C ARG A 37 6.73 13.12 0.24
N SER A 38 7.26 11.93 0.48
CA SER A 38 6.65 10.68 0.02
C SER A 38 5.31 10.38 0.69
N PHE A 39 5.06 10.88 1.90
CA PHE A 39 3.75 10.73 2.58
C PHE A 39 2.60 11.42 1.85
N TYR A 40 2.89 12.36 0.93
CA TYR A 40 1.87 12.89 0.03
C TYR A 40 1.28 11.81 -0.89
N SER A 41 1.93 10.65 -1.05
CA SER A 41 1.36 9.53 -1.81
C SER A 41 -0.01 9.10 -1.27
N VAL A 42 -0.29 9.23 0.04
CA VAL A 42 -1.64 9.04 0.61
C VAL A 42 -2.66 9.88 -0.15
N LEU A 43 -2.37 11.18 -0.33
CA LEU A 43 -3.28 12.11 -1.00
C LEU A 43 -3.47 11.75 -2.47
N TRP A 44 -2.42 11.26 -3.13
CA TRP A 44 -2.50 10.76 -4.50
C TRP A 44 -3.27 9.43 -4.60
N CYS A 45 -3.25 8.60 -3.56
CA CYS A 45 -4.02 7.36 -3.48
C CYS A 45 -5.49 7.59 -3.12
N LEU A 46 -5.87 8.73 -2.53
CA LEU A 46 -7.24 9.00 -2.05
C LEU A 46 -8.33 8.66 -3.08
N PRO A 47 -8.24 9.02 -4.37
CA PRO A 47 -9.27 8.66 -5.35
C PRO A 47 -9.47 7.15 -5.47
N ALA A 48 -8.37 6.38 -5.49
CA ALA A 48 -8.42 4.93 -5.53
C ALA A 48 -8.91 4.32 -4.20
N MET A 49 -8.51 4.91 -3.07
CA MET A 49 -8.98 4.49 -1.74
C MET A 49 -10.48 4.71 -1.58
N LEU A 50 -11.04 5.81 -2.09
CA LEU A 50 -12.48 6.08 -2.06
C LEU A 50 -13.28 5.00 -2.78
N VAL A 51 -12.78 4.45 -3.90
CA VAL A 51 -13.41 3.31 -4.58
C VAL A 51 -13.47 2.09 -3.64
N SER A 52 -12.36 1.77 -2.96
CA SER A 52 -12.30 0.69 -1.98
C SER A 52 -13.26 0.92 -0.81
N TRP A 53 -13.32 2.15 -0.27
CA TRP A 53 -14.21 2.48 0.84
C TRP A 53 -15.69 2.42 0.47
N LEU A 54 -16.05 2.85 -0.74
CA LEU A 54 -17.42 2.74 -1.24
C LEU A 54 -17.82 1.28 -1.45
N TRP A 55 -16.89 0.44 -1.94
CA TRP A 55 -17.11 -0.99 -2.06
C TRP A 55 -17.28 -1.66 -0.68
N LEU A 56 -16.41 -1.35 0.29
CA LEU A 56 -16.52 -1.83 1.67
C LEU A 56 -17.83 -1.39 2.31
N ARG A 57 -18.25 -0.14 2.08
CA ARG A 57 -19.56 0.36 2.55
C ARG A 57 -20.71 -0.44 1.95
N ALA A 58 -20.65 -0.76 0.66
CA ALA A 58 -21.69 -1.55 0.00
C ALA A 58 -21.75 -2.97 0.57
N ALA A 59 -20.59 -3.62 0.76
CA ALA A 59 -20.50 -4.92 1.40
C ALA A 59 -21.04 -4.88 2.84
N PHE A 60 -20.65 -3.88 3.63
CA PHE A 60 -21.16 -3.67 4.98
C PHE A 60 -22.68 -3.54 5.00
N LEU A 61 -23.27 -2.69 4.15
CA LEU A 61 -24.71 -2.51 4.11
C LEU A 61 -25.47 -3.78 3.67
N ALA A 62 -24.85 -4.63 2.85
CA ALA A 62 -25.44 -5.90 2.42
C ALA A 62 -25.52 -6.94 3.57
N SER A 63 -24.61 -6.86 4.54
CA SER A 63 -24.56 -7.78 5.69
C SER A 63 -25.47 -7.36 6.86
N TYR A 64 -26.11 -6.18 6.81
CA TYR A 64 -26.87 -5.62 7.93
C TYR A 64 -28.33 -5.29 7.55
N PRO A 65 -29.25 -5.15 8.53
CA PRO A 65 -30.65 -4.85 8.26
C PRO A 65 -30.85 -3.58 7.42
N PRO A 66 -31.89 -3.55 6.54
CA PRO A 66 -32.26 -2.34 5.82
C PRO A 66 -32.50 -1.17 6.77
N GLY A 67 -31.98 0.01 6.41
CA GLY A 67 -32.04 1.21 7.27
C GLY A 67 -30.79 1.43 8.14
N THR A 68 -29.81 0.52 8.10
CA THR A 68 -28.50 0.75 8.72
C THR A 68 -27.83 1.98 8.10
N GLY A 69 -27.64 3.02 8.89
CA GLY A 69 -27.04 4.27 8.45
C GLY A 69 -25.51 4.21 8.40
N THR A 70 -24.91 4.60 7.28
CA THR A 70 -23.46 4.79 7.13
C THR A 70 -23.18 6.24 6.81
N GLY A 71 -22.96 7.04 7.87
CA GLY A 71 -22.65 8.47 7.78
C GLY A 71 -21.14 8.75 7.80
N PHE A 72 -20.78 10.01 8.04
CA PHE A 72 -19.38 10.46 8.12
C PHE A 72 -18.51 9.61 9.05
N ILE A 73 -19.04 9.20 10.20
CA ILE A 73 -18.30 8.40 11.19
C ILE A 73 -17.80 7.07 10.64
N PHE A 74 -18.51 6.47 9.68
CA PHE A 74 -18.10 5.23 9.03
C PHE A 74 -16.81 5.43 8.21
N PHE A 75 -16.78 6.47 7.39
CA PHE A 75 -15.60 6.82 6.59
C PHE A 75 -14.44 7.32 7.46
N PHE A 76 -14.73 8.04 8.54
CA PHE A 76 -13.70 8.43 9.51
C PHE A 76 -13.01 7.20 10.13
N ARG A 77 -13.78 6.18 10.53
CA ARG A 77 -13.24 4.92 11.05
C ARG A 77 -12.42 4.17 9.98
N LEU A 78 -12.88 4.12 8.73
CA LEU A 78 -12.10 3.54 7.63
C LEU A 78 -10.77 4.30 7.42
N ALA A 79 -10.80 5.63 7.46
CA ALA A 79 -9.58 6.44 7.38
C ALA A 79 -8.60 6.15 8.53
N MET A 80 -9.11 5.87 9.74
CA MET A 80 -8.28 5.44 10.86
C MET A 80 -7.65 4.07 10.62
N VAL A 81 -8.41 3.09 10.09
CA VAL A 81 -7.86 1.77 9.71
C VAL A 81 -6.70 1.96 8.74
N GLU A 82 -6.91 2.72 7.68
CA GLU A 82 -5.91 2.97 6.64
C GLU A 82 -4.66 3.67 7.20
N ALA A 83 -4.84 4.72 8.01
CA ALA A 83 -3.74 5.43 8.64
C ALA A 83 -2.88 4.51 9.51
N ILE A 84 -3.52 3.66 10.32
CA ILE A 84 -2.80 2.70 11.17
C ILE A 84 -2.07 1.65 10.30
N CYS A 85 -2.73 1.11 9.27
CA CYS A 85 -2.12 0.14 8.36
C CYS A 85 -0.95 0.71 7.55
N TRP A 86 -0.91 2.03 7.31
CA TRP A 86 0.25 2.68 6.68
C TRP A 86 1.38 2.96 7.69
N ILE A 87 1.06 3.37 8.92
CA ILE A 87 2.06 3.77 9.91
C ILE A 87 2.75 2.57 10.57
N VAL A 88 2.00 1.53 10.95
CA VAL A 88 2.54 0.41 11.74
C VAL A 88 3.67 -0.33 11.01
N PRO A 89 3.55 -0.73 9.72
CA PRO A 89 4.64 -1.36 9.00
C PRO A 89 5.92 -0.50 8.98
N LEU A 90 5.80 0.82 8.84
CA LEU A 90 6.94 1.73 8.84
C LEU A 90 7.65 1.76 10.19
N LEU A 91 6.90 1.77 11.30
CA LEU A 91 7.47 1.70 12.65
C LEU A 91 8.23 0.38 12.85
N LEU A 92 7.64 -0.74 12.44
CA LEU A 92 8.26 -2.07 12.54
C LEU A 92 9.52 -2.18 11.67
N ILE A 93 9.52 -1.62 10.46
CA ILE A 93 10.71 -1.55 9.61
C ILE A 93 11.80 -0.70 10.25
N GLY A 94 11.44 0.44 10.86
CA GLY A 94 12.38 1.27 11.61
C GLY A 94 13.06 0.49 12.74
N MET A 95 12.28 -0.30 13.49
CA MET A 95 12.81 -1.18 14.55
C MET A 95 13.73 -2.28 13.98
N LEU A 96 13.34 -2.92 12.88
CA LEU A 96 14.17 -3.94 12.22
C LEU A 96 15.50 -3.35 11.73
N LEU A 97 15.47 -2.24 11.01
CA LEU A 97 16.68 -1.59 10.52
C LEU A 97 17.57 -1.10 11.66
N PHE A 98 16.98 -0.64 12.77
CA PHE A 98 17.71 -0.30 13.97
C PHE A 98 18.42 -1.52 14.57
N ALA A 99 17.73 -2.65 14.71
CA ALA A 99 18.24 -3.88 15.31
C ALA A 99 19.36 -4.53 14.47
N PHE A 100 19.30 -4.41 13.15
CA PHE A 100 20.28 -4.98 12.22
C PHE A 100 21.37 -3.99 11.79
N GLY A 101 21.41 -2.78 12.37
CA GLY A 101 22.45 -1.78 12.10
C GLY A 101 22.38 -1.14 10.71
N ALA A 102 21.21 -1.12 10.07
CA ALA A 102 20.98 -0.63 8.70
C ALA A 102 20.06 0.62 8.66
N ARG A 103 20.19 1.51 9.64
CA ARG A 103 19.29 2.67 9.84
C ARG A 103 19.28 3.63 8.66
N GLU A 104 20.41 3.75 7.97
CA GLU A 104 20.56 4.58 6.77
C GLU A 104 19.70 4.10 5.58
N LYS A 105 19.18 2.87 5.64
CA LYS A 105 18.25 2.34 4.64
C LYS A 105 16.80 2.75 4.89
N PHE A 106 16.48 3.34 6.04
CA PHE A 106 15.10 3.69 6.40
C PHE A 106 14.51 4.70 5.42
N THR A 107 15.19 5.84 5.23
CA THR A 107 14.78 6.91 4.33
C THR A 107 14.49 6.44 2.90
N PRO A 108 15.40 5.74 2.20
CA PRO A 108 15.12 5.26 0.85
C PRO A 108 14.01 4.21 0.80
N LEU A 109 13.90 3.34 1.82
CA LEU A 109 12.83 2.35 1.87
C LEU A 109 11.46 3.01 2.04
N VAL A 110 11.28 3.88 3.04
CA VAL A 110 10.02 4.60 3.24
C VAL A 110 9.61 5.37 1.98
N THR A 111 10.56 6.09 1.38
CA THR A 111 10.32 6.87 0.16
C THR A 111 9.81 5.99 -0.98
N THR A 112 10.50 4.87 -1.24
CA THR A 112 10.14 3.98 -2.34
C THR A 112 8.84 3.23 -2.10
N MET A 113 8.61 2.72 -0.89
CA MET A 113 7.38 2.01 -0.54
C MET A 113 6.16 2.93 -0.60
N ASN A 114 6.28 4.17 -0.11
CA ASN A 114 5.19 5.14 -0.17
C ASN A 114 4.81 5.49 -1.61
N TRP A 115 5.77 5.68 -2.52
CA TRP A 115 5.43 5.94 -3.92
C TRP A 115 4.98 4.70 -4.68
N LEU A 116 5.44 3.52 -4.27
CA LEU A 116 4.98 2.26 -4.84
C LEU A 116 3.52 1.97 -4.52
N SER A 117 2.98 2.47 -3.40
CA SER A 117 1.56 2.28 -3.08
C SER A 117 0.64 2.83 -4.16
N LEU A 118 1.05 3.91 -4.84
CA LEU A 118 0.24 4.60 -5.85
C LEU A 118 -0.23 3.69 -7.01
N PRO A 119 0.66 3.08 -7.83
CA PRO A 119 0.23 2.21 -8.91
C PRO A 119 -0.59 1.01 -8.41
N PHE A 120 -0.26 0.44 -7.24
CA PHE A 120 -0.99 -0.70 -6.69
C PHE A 120 -2.38 -0.33 -6.17
N SER A 121 -2.55 0.84 -5.54
CA SER A 121 -3.86 1.34 -5.13
C SER A 121 -4.79 1.51 -6.33
N TYR A 122 -4.29 2.09 -7.43
CA TYR A 122 -5.08 2.27 -8.64
C TYR A 122 -5.38 0.95 -9.35
N ALA A 123 -4.41 0.03 -9.43
CA ALA A 123 -4.65 -1.30 -9.99
C ALA A 123 -5.72 -2.07 -9.19
N TYR A 124 -5.67 -2.00 -7.85
CA TYR A 124 -6.66 -2.60 -6.97
C TYR A 124 -8.05 -1.98 -7.17
N ALA A 125 -8.14 -0.64 -7.24
CA ALA A 125 -9.39 0.07 -7.50
C ALA A 125 -10.01 -0.31 -8.86
N VAL A 126 -9.19 -0.44 -9.90
CA VAL A 126 -9.66 -0.92 -11.22
C VAL A 126 -10.26 -2.33 -11.12
N LEU A 127 -9.62 -3.24 -10.39
CA LEU A 127 -10.15 -4.59 -10.19
C LEU A 127 -11.48 -4.58 -9.43
N ILE A 128 -11.64 -3.71 -8.43
CA ILE A 128 -12.93 -3.50 -7.73
C ILE A 128 -14.01 -3.04 -8.72
N LEU A 129 -13.71 -2.05 -9.56
CA LEU A 129 -14.67 -1.53 -10.53
C LEU A 129 -15.07 -2.60 -11.55
N ILE A 130 -14.11 -3.37 -12.06
CA ILE A 130 -14.38 -4.49 -12.97
C ILE A 130 -15.27 -5.53 -12.27
N ALA A 131 -14.98 -5.87 -11.01
CA ALA A 131 -15.80 -6.80 -10.24
C ALA A 131 -17.23 -6.33 -10.03
N PHE A 132 -17.40 -5.03 -9.80
CA PHE A 132 -18.71 -4.42 -9.59
C PHE A 132 -19.53 -4.38 -10.89
N PHE A 133 -18.94 -3.97 -12.02
CA PHE A 133 -19.65 -3.79 -13.28
C PHE A 133 -19.75 -5.06 -14.13
N LEU A 134 -18.86 -6.04 -13.93
CA LEU A 134 -18.81 -7.29 -14.69
C LEU A 134 -18.85 -8.54 -13.78
N PRO A 135 -19.95 -8.79 -13.03
CA PRO A 135 -20.08 -9.95 -12.14
C PRO A 135 -19.77 -11.32 -12.77
N PRO A 136 -20.08 -11.59 -14.07
CA PRO A 136 -19.73 -12.87 -14.68
C PRO A 136 -18.22 -13.18 -14.72
N LEU A 137 -17.35 -12.18 -14.53
CA LEU A 137 -15.89 -12.34 -14.57
C LEU A 137 -15.25 -12.62 -13.20
N GLN A 138 -16.03 -12.88 -12.15
CA GLN A 138 -15.53 -13.05 -10.77
C GLN A 138 -14.35 -14.02 -10.66
N GLY A 139 -14.38 -15.16 -11.35
CA GLY A 139 -13.27 -16.13 -11.34
C GLY A 139 -11.98 -15.56 -11.92
N LEU A 140 -12.06 -14.81 -13.03
CA LEU A 140 -10.90 -14.13 -13.62
C LEU A 140 -10.37 -13.03 -12.69
N ILE A 141 -11.27 -12.26 -12.05
CA ILE A 141 -10.89 -11.19 -11.13
C ILE A 141 -10.13 -11.74 -9.92
N ALA A 142 -10.54 -12.89 -9.37
CA ALA A 142 -9.82 -13.53 -8.27
C ALA A 142 -8.36 -13.88 -8.67
N ILE A 143 -8.16 -14.38 -9.89
CA ILE A 143 -6.82 -14.64 -10.44
C ILE A 143 -6.03 -13.33 -10.61
N LEU A 144 -6.66 -12.27 -11.10
CA LEU A 144 -6.03 -10.96 -11.25
C LEU A 144 -5.66 -10.33 -9.89
N TRP A 145 -6.47 -10.51 -8.85
CA TRP A 145 -6.12 -10.10 -7.49
C TRP A 145 -4.93 -10.89 -6.94
N LEU A 146 -4.89 -12.21 -7.16
CA LEU A 146 -3.73 -13.01 -6.80
C LEU A 146 -2.48 -12.54 -7.56
N ALA A 147 -2.58 -12.28 -8.87
CA ALA A 147 -1.48 -11.75 -9.66
C ALA A 147 -1.03 -10.37 -9.17
N LEU A 148 -1.97 -9.50 -8.77
CA LEU A 148 -1.66 -8.20 -8.18
C LEU A 148 -0.91 -8.36 -6.85
N LEU A 149 -1.37 -9.26 -5.96
CA LEU A 149 -0.68 -9.57 -4.72
C LEU A 149 0.74 -10.10 -4.96
N LEU A 150 0.90 -11.06 -5.87
CA LEU A 150 2.22 -11.63 -6.21
C LEU A 150 3.14 -10.58 -6.83
N SER A 151 2.61 -9.68 -7.67
CA SER A 151 3.40 -8.57 -8.22
C SER A 151 3.80 -7.55 -7.16
N LEU A 152 2.97 -7.31 -6.14
CA LEU A 152 3.32 -6.48 -4.98
C LEU A 152 4.45 -7.11 -4.15
N VAL A 153 4.33 -8.40 -3.84
CA VAL A 153 5.37 -9.19 -3.14
C VAL A 153 6.68 -9.13 -3.92
N PHE A 154 6.62 -9.35 -5.24
CA PHE A 154 7.77 -9.27 -6.13
C PHE A 154 8.39 -7.87 -6.12
N ALA A 155 7.57 -6.83 -6.23
CA ALA A 155 8.02 -5.44 -6.26
C ALA A 155 8.71 -5.03 -4.96
N PHE A 156 8.10 -5.33 -3.81
CA PHE A 156 8.73 -5.12 -2.50
C PHE A 156 10.03 -5.89 -2.37
N SER A 157 10.04 -7.18 -2.71
CA SER A 157 11.25 -8.01 -2.63
C SER A 157 12.38 -7.44 -3.48
N ARG A 158 12.08 -6.98 -4.71
CA ARG A 158 13.07 -6.42 -5.62
C ARG A 158 13.65 -5.11 -5.11
N ILE A 159 12.79 -4.19 -4.67
CA ILE A 159 13.21 -2.87 -4.18
C ILE A 159 13.97 -3.00 -2.86
N VAL A 160 13.49 -3.81 -1.91
CA VAL A 160 14.19 -4.01 -0.63
C VAL A 160 15.57 -4.63 -0.85
N ARG A 161 15.66 -5.65 -1.72
CA ARG A 161 16.94 -6.28 -2.07
C ARG A 161 17.90 -5.31 -2.75
N PHE A 162 17.41 -4.34 -3.52
CA PHE A 162 18.26 -3.31 -4.13
C PHE A 162 19.00 -2.47 -3.07
N PHE A 163 18.35 -2.14 -1.95
CA PHE A 163 18.93 -1.31 -0.88
C PHE A 163 19.73 -2.10 0.17
N ILE A 164 19.32 -3.35 0.45
CA ILE A 164 19.89 -4.14 1.55
C ILE A 164 20.93 -5.17 1.08
N ARG A 165 20.88 -5.59 -0.20
CA ARG A 165 21.81 -6.45 -0.98
C ARG A 165 22.37 -7.72 -0.35
N ASP A 166 23.00 -7.61 0.81
CA ASP A 166 23.88 -8.61 1.42
C ASP A 166 23.21 -9.41 2.55
N GLN A 167 22.01 -9.00 3.00
CA GLN A 167 21.30 -9.65 4.10
C GLN A 167 19.93 -10.22 3.66
N SER A 168 19.93 -11.41 3.07
CA SER A 168 18.70 -12.08 2.60
C SER A 168 17.65 -12.25 3.70
N LEU A 169 18.07 -12.53 4.94
CA LEU A 169 17.16 -12.65 6.08
C LEU A 169 16.45 -11.33 6.38
N LEU A 170 17.19 -10.22 6.39
CA LEU A 170 16.64 -8.88 6.64
C LEU A 170 15.70 -8.44 5.50
N VAL A 171 16.03 -8.77 4.25
CA VAL A 171 15.16 -8.53 3.09
C VAL A 171 13.82 -9.23 3.30
N SER A 172 13.85 -10.54 3.59
CA SER A 172 12.63 -11.32 3.83
C SER A 172 11.84 -10.79 5.02
N ALA A 173 12.51 -10.44 6.13
CA ALA A 173 11.86 -9.88 7.31
C ALA A 173 11.14 -8.56 7.00
N ILE A 174 11.77 -7.66 6.24
CA ILE A 174 11.15 -6.39 5.84
C ILE A 174 9.99 -6.61 4.88
N VAL A 175 10.11 -7.48 3.89
CA VAL A 175 9.01 -7.79 2.96
C VAL A 175 7.81 -8.38 3.73
N MET A 176 8.06 -9.32 4.65
CA MET A 176 7.01 -9.90 5.49
C MET A 176 6.38 -8.83 6.40
N THR A 177 7.18 -7.91 6.93
CA THR A 177 6.71 -6.81 7.78
C THR A 177 5.90 -5.77 7.00
N LEU A 178 6.17 -5.57 5.72
CA LEU A 178 5.38 -4.70 4.85
C LEU A 178 4.00 -5.28 4.53
N LEU A 179 3.87 -6.61 4.49
CA LEU A 179 2.67 -7.29 4.03
C LEU A 179 1.79 -7.82 5.17
N VAL A 180 2.36 -8.63 6.06
CA VAL A 180 1.60 -9.42 7.04
C VAL A 180 0.90 -8.56 8.08
N PRO A 181 1.56 -7.56 8.72
CA PRO A 181 0.88 -6.69 9.67
C PRO A 181 -0.32 -5.97 9.06
N GLY A 182 -0.20 -5.46 7.83
CA GLY A 182 -1.31 -4.79 7.14
C GLY A 182 -2.51 -5.70 6.94
N MET A 183 -2.29 -6.96 6.56
CA MET A 183 -3.35 -7.95 6.35
C MET A 183 -4.07 -8.30 7.67
N LEU A 184 -3.31 -8.56 8.74
CA LEU A 184 -3.87 -8.93 10.04
C LEU A 184 -4.55 -7.74 10.74
N LEU A 185 -3.91 -6.56 10.70
CA LEU A 185 -4.40 -5.36 11.36
C LEU A 185 -5.64 -4.80 10.67
N SER A 186 -5.71 -4.84 9.33
CA SER A 186 -6.85 -4.28 8.61
C SER A 186 -8.15 -4.94 9.06
N GLU A 187 -8.21 -6.27 9.08
CA GLU A 187 -9.40 -6.98 9.55
C GLU A 187 -9.67 -6.72 11.03
N ALA A 188 -8.65 -6.85 11.89
CA ALA A 188 -8.80 -6.66 13.33
C ALA A 188 -9.32 -5.25 13.67
N LEU A 189 -8.78 -4.22 13.02
CA LEU A 189 -9.19 -2.82 13.21
C LEU A 189 -10.58 -2.56 12.63
N GLN A 190 -10.92 -3.13 11.48
CA GLN A 190 -12.28 -3.00 10.92
C GLN A 190 -13.32 -3.62 11.87
N ARG A 191 -13.02 -4.79 12.45
CA ARG A 191 -13.90 -5.43 13.45
C ARG A 191 -13.98 -4.58 14.72
N PHE A 192 -12.83 -4.13 15.24
CA PHE A 192 -12.75 -3.30 16.45
C PHE A 192 -13.50 -1.97 16.32
N LEU A 193 -13.41 -1.32 15.15
CA LEU A 193 -14.09 -0.06 14.87
C LEU A 193 -15.54 -0.25 14.39
N GLY A 194 -16.01 -1.50 14.23
CA GLY A 194 -17.38 -1.80 13.81
C GLY A 194 -17.69 -1.35 12.37
N VAL A 195 -16.74 -1.54 11.46
CA VAL A 195 -16.87 -1.25 10.02
C VAL A 195 -16.62 -2.48 9.13
N TYR A 196 -16.42 -3.65 9.74
CA TYR A 196 -16.24 -4.92 9.03
C TYR A 196 -17.58 -5.46 8.50
N PRO A 197 -17.68 -5.90 7.23
CA PRO A 197 -18.85 -6.61 6.72
C PRO A 197 -18.99 -7.96 7.44
N ALA A 198 -20.13 -8.18 8.10
CA ALA A 198 -20.40 -9.40 8.87
C ALA A 198 -20.71 -10.61 7.96
#